data_AF-A0A0B1P0H9-F1
#
_entry.id   AF-A0A0B1P0H9-F1
#
_cell.length_a   1.000
_cell.length_b   1.000
_cell.length_c   1.000
_cell.angle_alpha   90.00
_cell.angle_beta   90.00
_cell.angle_gamma   90.00
#
_symmetry.space_group_name_H-M   'P 1'
#
loop_
_entity.id
_entity.type
_entity.pdbx_description
1 polymer ?
#
loop_
_entity_poly.entity_id
_entity_poly.type
_entity_poly.pdbx_seq_one_letter_code
_entity_poly.pdbx_strand_id
1 'polypeptide(L)'
;MSLVLIWVGLLLLWASQISQCQYQTWCGKVYQKQYPAVIPDGTFEYPVPKPFQMLYLDVKSRYTIFLENDPAVELIVEAAYSNIFGTPITNDSNSILSETLEIGIKCDETGVTLNNTLIPIESKKNIVYFDIKLLLPRLEPYQISVYGKLSNSKKLYSANTEIYVLPARDYGSAVKIDRLYGGSLVQNSFNQYTGWYSVFPHGMFADSKVTIPTTINFTYLRSYADLGFNMILIVPDGAAPEQSYNDQELQIYWDAMDEMNLLNIYSLQFAYQNQTRIETQVNMWKNRNTSFSYHIADEPDGWHHPVENTRLAYDQIKKLDPYHPVQLVLNCQNFHYTEYASGADIILEDAYPIGTSPYHSIIWDTPCNSTYGDCGIDNGNGELIDVANRMDSLYSYQTHIENGGWKPMWSTIQEFEKQDYWNRQPSTKEVINMAMLSINHDAKGVLYWLYTNSNDQGVRGAQMVASILKNHEITRFFLETMAINDLLVEGHSMMDVSAWLLEDQLLIGIVSFSSTSSEQEMKIILPSNIAITGILQQPFGSSYFTLVDNTLSTEGMKAQEVNILIMSVQPSKNKT
;
A
#
# COMPACT_ATOMS: atom_id res chain seq x y z
N MET A 1 8.23 -56.17 -14.62
CA MET A 1 8.93 -55.27 -13.68
C MET A 1 8.64 -53.78 -13.89
N SER A 2 8.05 -53.34 -15.03
CA SER A 2 7.83 -51.91 -15.30
C SER A 2 6.45 -51.35 -14.92
N LEU A 3 5.47 -52.18 -14.50
CA LEU A 3 4.16 -51.69 -14.05
C LEU A 3 4.08 -51.37 -12.54
N VAL A 4 4.99 -51.92 -11.72
CA VAL A 4 5.03 -51.67 -10.26
C VAL A 4 5.72 -50.33 -9.93
N LEU A 5 6.66 -49.88 -10.76
CA LEU A 5 7.35 -48.60 -10.60
C LEU A 5 6.45 -47.38 -10.90
N ILE A 6 5.46 -47.53 -11.77
CA ILE A 6 4.53 -46.45 -12.13
C ILE A 6 3.51 -46.20 -10.99
N TRP A 7 3.13 -47.25 -10.26
CA TRP A 7 2.22 -47.13 -9.11
C TRP A 7 2.88 -46.55 -7.85
N VAL A 8 4.17 -46.81 -7.63
CA VAL A 8 4.92 -46.21 -6.51
C VAL A 8 5.23 -44.73 -6.76
N GLY A 9 5.45 -44.33 -8.03
CA GLY A 9 5.64 -42.92 -8.39
C GLY A 9 4.38 -42.06 -8.24
N LEU A 10 3.20 -42.61 -8.54
CA LEU A 10 1.91 -41.93 -8.35
C LEU A 10 1.50 -41.81 -6.87
N LEU A 11 1.87 -42.80 -6.03
CA LEU A 11 1.65 -42.74 -4.57
C LEU A 11 2.58 -41.73 -3.86
N LEU A 12 3.80 -41.50 -4.37
CA LEU A 12 4.71 -40.47 -3.84
C LEU A 12 4.30 -39.04 -4.23
N LEU A 13 3.67 -38.87 -5.40
CA LEU A 13 3.07 -37.59 -5.82
C LEU A 13 1.75 -37.30 -5.10
N TRP A 14 0.97 -38.33 -4.73
CA TRP A 14 -0.21 -38.15 -3.86
C TRP A 14 0.16 -37.95 -2.38
N ALA A 15 1.24 -38.57 -1.88
CA ALA A 15 1.69 -38.37 -0.49
C ALA A 15 2.32 -36.98 -0.26
N SER A 16 2.91 -36.36 -1.27
CA SER A 16 3.46 -35.00 -1.17
C SER A 16 2.36 -33.92 -1.20
N GLN A 17 1.22 -34.17 -1.86
CA GLN A 17 0.06 -33.25 -1.82
C GLN A 17 -0.87 -33.44 -0.62
N ILE A 18 -0.71 -34.51 0.17
CA ILE A 18 -1.54 -34.78 1.37
C ILE A 18 -0.84 -34.38 2.69
N SER A 19 0.43 -33.97 2.65
CA SER A 19 1.23 -33.76 3.87
C SER A 19 1.27 -32.32 4.42
N GLN A 20 0.78 -31.31 3.69
CA GLN A 20 0.80 -29.91 4.18
C GLN A 20 -0.33 -29.59 5.18
N CYS A 21 -1.40 -30.38 5.22
CA CYS A 21 -2.57 -30.12 6.08
C CYS A 21 -2.36 -30.53 7.56
N GLN A 22 -1.17 -31.03 7.95
CA GLN A 22 -0.92 -31.53 9.30
C GLN A 22 -0.05 -30.61 10.18
N TYR A 23 0.72 -29.70 9.60
CA TYR A 23 1.67 -28.87 10.34
C TYR A 23 1.19 -27.43 10.42
N GLN A 24 1.38 -26.80 11.59
CA GLN A 24 1.17 -25.36 11.70
C GLN A 24 2.36 -24.64 11.03
N THR A 25 2.04 -23.67 10.17
CA THR A 25 3.01 -22.92 9.38
C THR A 25 2.81 -21.42 9.53
N TRP A 26 3.89 -20.66 9.41
CA TRP A 26 3.90 -19.21 9.24
C TRP A 26 4.62 -18.89 7.92
N CYS A 27 3.97 -18.18 6.99
CA CYS A 27 4.52 -17.92 5.64
C CYS A 27 4.95 -19.21 4.91
N GLY A 28 4.15 -20.28 5.05
CA GLY A 28 4.44 -21.60 4.49
C GLY A 28 5.53 -22.41 5.22
N LYS A 29 6.20 -21.85 6.22
CA LYS A 29 7.31 -22.48 6.95
C LYS A 29 6.83 -23.01 8.29
N VAL A 30 7.25 -24.21 8.68
CA VAL A 30 6.92 -24.76 10.00
C VAL A 30 7.63 -23.98 11.10
N TYR A 31 7.04 -23.87 12.30
CA TYR A 31 7.68 -23.15 13.41
C TYR A 31 7.76 -23.96 14.70
N GLN A 32 7.05 -25.08 14.84
CA GLN A 32 7.14 -25.89 16.07
C GLN A 32 8.22 -26.96 15.98
N LYS A 33 9.00 -27.12 17.04
CA LYS A 33 10.14 -28.06 17.13
C LYS A 33 9.85 -29.49 16.75
N GLN A 34 8.63 -29.98 17.00
CA GLN A 34 8.28 -31.37 16.72
C GLN A 34 8.01 -31.64 15.23
N TYR A 35 7.90 -30.59 14.40
CA TYR A 35 7.65 -30.74 12.98
C TYR A 35 8.97 -30.85 12.21
N PRO A 36 9.02 -31.67 11.14
CA PRO A 36 10.20 -31.73 10.27
C PRO A 36 10.32 -30.44 9.45
N ALA A 37 11.54 -30.09 9.05
CA ALA A 37 11.77 -28.98 8.12
C ALA A 37 11.04 -29.25 6.79
N VAL A 38 10.26 -28.28 6.31
CA VAL A 38 9.54 -28.35 5.04
C VAL A 38 9.91 -27.14 4.20
N ILE A 39 10.17 -27.34 2.91
CA ILE A 39 10.36 -26.23 1.97
C ILE A 39 8.98 -25.64 1.69
N PRO A 40 8.74 -24.34 1.95
CA PRO A 40 7.47 -23.70 1.64
C PRO A 40 7.24 -23.72 0.12
N ASP A 41 6.00 -23.96 -0.28
CA ASP A 41 5.50 -23.61 -1.60
C ASP A 41 5.05 -22.15 -1.62
N GLY A 42 4.38 -21.72 -2.70
CA GLY A 42 3.80 -20.38 -2.76
C GLY A 42 4.78 -19.22 -2.87
N THR A 43 6.09 -19.49 -3.00
CA THR A 43 7.06 -18.42 -3.25
C THR A 43 6.71 -17.67 -4.54
N PHE A 44 6.73 -16.34 -4.51
CA PHE A 44 6.44 -15.52 -5.68
C PHE A 44 7.39 -15.86 -6.84
N GLU A 45 6.81 -16.23 -7.97
CA GLU A 45 7.54 -16.55 -9.19
C GLU A 45 7.54 -15.36 -10.16
N TYR A 46 8.73 -14.84 -10.45
CA TYR A 46 8.89 -13.79 -11.44
C TYR A 46 8.60 -14.33 -12.85
N PRO A 47 7.91 -13.55 -13.71
CA PRO A 47 7.60 -13.96 -15.07
C PRO A 47 8.89 -14.10 -15.90
N VAL A 48 8.96 -15.16 -16.70
CA VAL A 48 10.15 -15.47 -17.52
C VAL A 48 10.12 -14.67 -18.83
N PRO A 49 11.20 -13.93 -19.17
CA PRO A 49 11.30 -13.24 -20.46
C PRO A 49 11.20 -14.19 -21.65
N LYS A 50 10.41 -13.81 -22.65
CA LYS A 50 10.21 -14.52 -23.91
C LYS A 50 11.29 -14.13 -24.93
N PRO A 51 11.63 -15.01 -25.89
CA PRO A 51 12.71 -14.77 -26.86
C PRO A 51 12.31 -13.82 -28.01
N PHE A 52 11.16 -13.15 -27.93
CA PHE A 52 10.64 -12.27 -28.97
C PHE A 52 10.00 -11.02 -28.38
N GLN A 53 10.00 -9.93 -29.15
CA GLN A 53 9.40 -8.67 -28.77
C GLN A 53 7.87 -8.73 -28.85
N MET A 54 7.22 -8.20 -27.83
CA MET A 54 5.78 -7.99 -27.74
C MET A 54 5.49 -6.50 -27.55
N LEU A 55 4.25 -6.11 -27.87
CA LEU A 55 3.69 -4.85 -27.40
C LEU A 55 2.78 -5.17 -26.21
N TYR A 56 3.11 -4.60 -25.06
CA TYR A 56 2.25 -4.62 -23.88
C TYR A 56 1.41 -3.35 -23.90
N LEU A 57 0.10 -3.53 -24.03
CA LEU A 57 -0.90 -2.49 -23.83
C LEU A 57 -1.58 -2.82 -22.51
N ASP A 58 -1.58 -1.89 -21.56
CA ASP A 58 -2.31 -1.99 -20.31
C ASP A 58 -3.20 -0.77 -20.12
N VAL A 59 -4.32 -0.98 -19.43
CA VAL A 59 -5.27 0.07 -19.07
C VAL A 59 -5.76 -0.15 -17.66
N LYS A 60 -5.82 0.93 -16.89
CA LYS A 60 -6.43 0.98 -15.57
C LYS A 60 -7.31 2.21 -15.45
N SER A 61 -8.40 2.11 -14.71
CA SER A 61 -9.04 3.30 -14.15
C SER A 61 -8.04 4.07 -13.29
N ARG A 62 -7.93 5.41 -13.45
CA ARG A 62 -7.09 6.23 -12.57
C ARG A 62 -7.60 6.17 -11.14
N TYR A 63 -8.91 6.33 -10.95
CA TYR A 63 -9.52 6.25 -9.62
C TYR A 63 -10.25 4.93 -9.41
N THR A 64 -10.28 4.41 -8.19
CA THR A 64 -11.07 3.19 -7.88
C THR A 64 -12.56 3.36 -8.10
N ILE A 65 -13.08 4.58 -7.94
CA ILE A 65 -14.45 4.97 -8.24
C ILE A 65 -14.50 6.39 -8.84
N PHE A 66 -15.58 6.65 -9.56
CA PHE A 66 -16.05 7.99 -9.94
C PHE A 66 -17.47 8.19 -9.42
N LEU A 67 -17.83 9.41 -9.10
CA LEU A 67 -19.21 9.79 -8.80
C LEU A 67 -19.82 10.52 -9.99
N GLU A 68 -21.13 10.44 -10.19
CA GLU A 68 -21.83 11.04 -11.35
C GLU A 68 -21.61 12.56 -11.51
N ASN A 69 -21.20 13.24 -10.44
CA ASN A 69 -20.90 14.67 -10.41
C ASN A 69 -19.41 14.98 -10.68
N ASP A 70 -18.54 13.97 -10.82
CA ASP A 70 -17.18 14.16 -11.34
C ASP A 70 -17.24 14.67 -12.79
N PRO A 71 -16.27 15.49 -13.24
CA PRO A 71 -16.32 16.07 -14.58
C PRO A 71 -16.03 15.04 -15.69
N ALA A 72 -15.24 14.01 -15.40
CA ALA A 72 -14.75 13.05 -16.36
C ALA A 72 -14.33 11.74 -15.68
N VAL A 73 -14.33 10.66 -16.46
CA VAL A 73 -13.61 9.44 -16.14
C VAL A 73 -12.19 9.55 -16.70
N GLU A 74 -11.20 9.21 -15.89
CA GLU A 74 -9.79 9.19 -16.27
C GLU A 74 -9.26 7.76 -16.26
N LEU A 75 -8.57 7.38 -17.34
CA LEU A 75 -7.87 6.12 -17.49
C LEU A 75 -6.37 6.38 -17.57
N ILE A 76 -5.61 5.48 -16.99
CA ILE A 76 -4.18 5.37 -17.18
C ILE A 76 -3.93 4.32 -18.26
N VAL A 77 -3.28 4.72 -19.36
CA VAL A 77 -2.97 3.84 -20.48
C VAL A 77 -1.46 3.76 -20.66
N GLU A 78 -0.94 2.53 -20.74
CA GLU A 78 0.47 2.28 -20.99
C GLU A 78 0.65 1.45 -22.26
N ALA A 79 1.65 1.83 -23.05
CA ALA A 79 2.07 1.07 -24.21
C ALA A 79 3.60 0.99 -24.22
N ALA A 80 4.14 -0.22 -24.15
CA ALA A 80 5.58 -0.44 -24.15
C ALA A 80 5.95 -1.71 -24.90
N TYR A 81 7.13 -1.70 -25.50
CA TYR A 81 7.76 -2.90 -26.01
C TYR A 81 8.28 -3.73 -24.84
N SER A 82 7.80 -4.96 -24.75
CA SER A 82 8.10 -5.86 -23.64
C SER A 82 8.47 -7.24 -24.16
N ASN A 83 9.37 -7.92 -23.47
CA ASN A 83 9.62 -9.35 -23.65
C ASN A 83 8.99 -10.18 -22.51
N ILE A 84 8.32 -9.57 -21.54
CA ILE A 84 7.70 -10.25 -20.40
C ILE A 84 6.20 -10.45 -20.68
N PHE A 85 5.46 -9.36 -20.76
CA PHE A 85 4.01 -9.33 -21.02
C PHE A 85 3.64 -8.80 -22.40
N GLY A 86 2.41 -9.06 -22.81
CA GLY A 86 1.83 -8.48 -24.02
C GLY A 86 1.71 -9.44 -25.20
N THR A 87 1.45 -8.85 -26.37
CA THR A 87 1.14 -9.58 -27.60
C THR A 87 2.30 -9.49 -28.60
N PRO A 88 2.75 -10.60 -29.23
CA PRO A 88 3.85 -10.59 -30.19
C PRO A 88 3.69 -9.56 -31.31
N ILE A 89 4.76 -8.90 -31.70
CA ILE A 89 4.73 -8.01 -32.88
C ILE A 89 5.01 -8.85 -34.11
N THR A 90 4.15 -8.73 -35.14
CA THR A 90 4.41 -9.35 -36.44
C THR A 90 5.40 -8.46 -37.20
N ASN A 91 6.67 -8.87 -37.22
CA ASN A 91 7.69 -8.21 -38.04
C ASN A 91 7.47 -8.55 -39.51
N ASP A 92 6.73 -7.72 -40.24
CA ASP A 92 6.91 -7.65 -41.68
C ASP A 92 8.27 -6.95 -41.91
N SER A 93 9.23 -7.72 -42.40
CA SER A 93 10.63 -7.39 -42.66
C SER A 93 10.97 -5.89 -42.80
N ASN A 94 11.92 -5.41 -41.97
CA ASN A 94 12.57 -4.08 -41.97
C ASN A 94 11.76 -2.86 -41.52
N SER A 95 10.61 -2.99 -40.86
CA SER A 95 9.91 -1.80 -40.33
C SER A 95 10.54 -1.28 -39.03
N ILE A 96 10.88 0.02 -39.00
CA ILE A 96 11.15 0.77 -37.77
C ILE A 96 9.97 0.57 -36.80
N LEU A 97 10.26 0.33 -35.51
CA LEU A 97 9.24 0.24 -34.46
C LEU A 97 8.44 1.55 -34.42
N SER A 98 7.12 1.46 -34.32
CA SER A 98 6.27 2.65 -34.25
C SER A 98 6.55 3.40 -32.94
N GLU A 99 6.55 4.72 -32.98
CA GLU A 99 6.67 5.55 -31.77
C GLU A 99 5.31 5.82 -31.13
N THR A 100 4.21 5.55 -31.83
CA THR A 100 2.84 5.79 -31.35
C THR A 100 1.91 4.62 -31.63
N LEU A 101 0.87 4.50 -30.80
CA LEU A 101 -0.23 3.56 -30.93
C LEU A 101 -1.55 4.33 -31.05
N GLU A 102 -2.31 4.10 -32.11
CA GLU A 102 -3.68 4.61 -32.22
C GLU A 102 -4.58 3.72 -31.35
N ILE A 103 -5.28 4.31 -30.39
CA ILE A 103 -6.18 3.60 -29.49
C ILE A 103 -7.63 4.06 -29.64
N GLY A 104 -8.55 3.11 -29.53
CA GLY A 104 -9.98 3.34 -29.38
C GLY A 104 -10.49 2.72 -28.09
N ILE A 105 -11.24 3.50 -27.31
CA ILE A 105 -11.76 3.13 -25.99
C ILE A 105 -13.27 2.95 -26.10
N LYS A 106 -13.79 1.83 -25.62
CA LYS A 106 -15.21 1.48 -25.72
C LYS A 106 -15.74 0.90 -24.42
N CYS A 107 -17.02 1.17 -24.15
CA CYS A 107 -17.78 0.43 -23.15
C CYS A 107 -18.34 -0.83 -23.80
N ASP A 108 -18.02 -2.00 -23.25
CA ASP A 108 -18.31 -3.30 -23.87
C ASP A 108 -19.82 -3.57 -23.95
N GLU A 109 -20.56 -3.18 -22.90
CA GLU A 109 -21.98 -3.44 -22.75
C GLU A 109 -22.84 -2.54 -23.66
N THR A 110 -22.47 -1.26 -23.80
CA THR A 110 -23.24 -0.28 -24.58
C THR A 110 -22.77 -0.18 -26.03
N GLY A 111 -21.54 -0.63 -26.31
CA GLY A 111 -20.87 -0.43 -27.60
C GLY A 111 -20.47 1.02 -27.88
N VAL A 112 -20.70 1.94 -26.94
CA VAL A 112 -20.39 3.36 -27.13
C VAL A 112 -18.88 3.56 -27.22
N THR A 113 -18.44 4.40 -28.14
CA THR A 113 -17.03 4.82 -28.21
C THR A 113 -16.84 5.99 -27.25
N LEU A 114 -15.95 5.81 -26.29
CA LEU A 114 -15.70 6.76 -25.21
C LEU A 114 -14.64 7.80 -25.60
N ASN A 115 -13.57 7.36 -26.26
CA ASN A 115 -12.50 8.23 -26.78
C ASN A 115 -11.69 7.48 -27.86
N ASN A 116 -11.07 8.22 -28.79
CA ASN A 116 -10.01 7.74 -29.67
C ASN A 116 -8.83 8.71 -29.61
N THR A 117 -7.62 8.21 -29.41
CA THR A 117 -6.43 9.06 -29.30
C THR A 117 -5.16 8.32 -29.74
N LEU A 118 -4.04 9.04 -29.80
CA LEU A 118 -2.70 8.49 -30.01
C LEU A 118 -1.97 8.48 -28.67
N ILE A 119 -1.39 7.35 -28.30
CA ILE A 119 -0.50 7.25 -27.14
C ILE A 119 0.94 6.99 -27.59
N PRO A 120 1.94 7.66 -27.00
CA PRO A 120 3.33 7.32 -27.25
C PRO A 120 3.66 5.92 -26.75
N ILE A 121 4.47 5.17 -27.50
CA ILE A 121 5.03 3.90 -27.04
C ILE A 121 6.30 4.21 -26.22
N GLU A 122 6.64 3.36 -25.26
CA GLU A 122 7.68 3.61 -24.24
C GLU A 122 7.35 4.77 -23.30
N SER A 123 6.06 5.10 -23.18
CA SER A 123 5.56 6.03 -22.19
C SER A 123 4.71 5.31 -21.15
N LYS A 124 4.90 5.70 -19.90
CA LYS A 124 4.18 5.19 -18.75
C LYS A 124 3.15 6.22 -18.30
N LYS A 125 2.09 5.74 -17.66
CA LYS A 125 1.12 6.56 -16.95
C LYS A 125 0.41 7.65 -17.79
N ASN A 126 0.10 7.39 -19.07
CA ASN A 126 -0.61 8.37 -19.89
C ASN A 126 -2.07 8.51 -19.46
N ILE A 127 -2.52 9.75 -19.25
CA ILE A 127 -3.91 10.01 -18.88
C ILE A 127 -4.76 10.22 -20.13
N VAL A 128 -5.82 9.41 -20.26
CA VAL A 128 -6.86 9.55 -21.27
C VAL A 128 -8.19 9.67 -20.55
N TYR A 129 -9.00 10.67 -20.92
CA TYR A 129 -10.25 10.95 -20.24
C TYR A 129 -11.44 11.00 -21.19
N PHE A 130 -12.65 10.84 -20.66
CA PHE A 130 -13.90 11.05 -21.39
C PHE A 130 -14.98 11.61 -20.46
N ASP A 131 -15.99 12.27 -21.04
CA ASP A 131 -17.11 12.84 -20.27
C ASP A 131 -17.85 11.72 -19.53
N ILE A 132 -17.99 11.87 -18.22
CA ILE A 132 -18.64 10.87 -17.37
C ILE A 132 -20.08 10.60 -17.80
N LYS A 133 -20.75 11.60 -18.41
CA LYS A 133 -22.15 11.53 -18.85
C LYS A 133 -22.40 10.54 -19.97
N LEU A 134 -21.34 9.99 -20.58
CA LEU A 134 -21.43 8.89 -21.53
C LEU A 134 -21.85 7.58 -20.86
N LEU A 135 -21.77 7.49 -19.53
CA LEU A 135 -22.13 6.33 -18.73
C LEU A 135 -23.17 6.73 -17.69
N LEU A 136 -24.18 5.88 -17.49
CA LEU A 136 -25.19 6.12 -16.47
C LEU A 136 -24.66 5.65 -15.11
N PRO A 137 -24.95 6.38 -14.02
CA PRO A 137 -24.52 5.95 -12.69
C PRO A 137 -25.23 4.66 -12.26
N ARG A 138 -24.48 3.70 -11.71
CA ARG A 138 -24.97 2.43 -11.17
C ARG A 138 -23.99 1.86 -10.14
N LEU A 139 -24.37 0.80 -9.44
CA LEU A 139 -23.50 0.18 -8.42
C LEU A 139 -22.52 -0.85 -9.02
N GLU A 140 -22.87 -1.41 -10.18
CA GLU A 140 -22.06 -2.38 -10.91
C GLU A 140 -21.02 -1.69 -11.81
N PRO A 141 -19.78 -2.21 -11.91
CA PRO A 141 -18.78 -1.59 -12.76
C PRO A 141 -19.10 -1.78 -14.24
N TYR A 142 -18.66 -0.86 -15.10
CA TYR A 142 -18.62 -1.04 -16.55
C TYR A 142 -17.33 -1.73 -16.97
N GLN A 143 -17.44 -2.68 -17.88
CA GLN A 143 -16.27 -3.22 -18.61
C GLN A 143 -15.87 -2.27 -19.74
N ILE A 144 -14.62 -1.84 -19.71
CA ILE A 144 -14.02 -0.95 -20.69
C ILE A 144 -12.90 -1.68 -21.44
N SER A 145 -13.03 -1.77 -22.75
CA SER A 145 -11.98 -2.30 -23.62
C SER A 145 -11.26 -1.17 -24.35
N VAL A 146 -9.93 -1.25 -24.37
CA VAL A 146 -9.03 -0.41 -25.17
C VAL A 146 -8.45 -1.26 -26.28
N TYR A 147 -8.61 -0.80 -27.52
CA TYR A 147 -8.07 -1.46 -28.70
C TYR A 147 -7.00 -0.59 -29.34
N GLY A 148 -5.79 -1.10 -29.46
CA GLY A 148 -4.64 -0.41 -30.05
C GLY A 148 -4.25 -0.95 -31.41
N LYS A 149 -3.84 -0.07 -32.32
CA LYS A 149 -3.31 -0.41 -33.64
C LYS A 149 -2.05 0.38 -33.95
N LEU A 150 -1.01 -0.32 -34.39
CA LEU A 150 0.21 0.32 -34.90
C LEU A 150 -0.05 0.84 -36.32
N SER A 151 0.52 2.01 -36.64
CA SER A 151 0.36 2.65 -37.96
C SER A 151 0.78 1.76 -39.14
N ASN A 152 1.76 0.88 -38.92
CA ASN A 152 2.35 -0.03 -39.89
C ASN A 152 1.79 -1.47 -39.82
N SER A 153 0.82 -1.75 -38.96
CA SER A 153 0.32 -3.12 -38.75
C SER A 153 -1.21 -3.21 -38.84
N LYS A 154 -1.69 -4.37 -39.30
CA LYS A 154 -3.11 -4.74 -39.20
C LYS A 154 -3.44 -5.47 -37.90
N LYS A 155 -2.43 -5.80 -37.09
CA LYS A 155 -2.62 -6.48 -35.81
C LYS A 155 -3.29 -5.55 -34.81
N LEU A 156 -4.28 -6.08 -34.12
CA LEU A 156 -4.98 -5.40 -33.03
C LEU A 156 -4.39 -5.84 -31.70
N TYR A 157 -4.18 -4.88 -30.82
CA TYR A 157 -3.78 -5.07 -29.43
C TYR A 157 -4.97 -4.69 -28.55
N SER A 158 -5.15 -5.34 -27.42
CA SER A 158 -6.27 -5.06 -26.53
C SER A 158 -5.89 -5.15 -25.07
N ALA A 159 -6.50 -4.28 -24.27
CA ALA A 159 -6.48 -4.34 -22.81
C ALA A 159 -7.87 -3.98 -22.28
N ASN A 160 -8.18 -4.37 -21.05
CA ASN A 160 -9.47 -4.06 -20.42
C ASN A 160 -9.31 -3.63 -18.96
N THR A 161 -10.32 -2.94 -18.46
CA THR A 161 -10.43 -2.55 -17.06
C THR A 161 -11.90 -2.37 -16.67
N GLU A 162 -12.14 -2.37 -15.37
CA GLU A 162 -13.43 -2.06 -14.78
C GLU A 162 -13.44 -0.61 -14.27
N ILE A 163 -14.55 0.09 -14.48
CA ILE A 163 -14.78 1.41 -13.90
C ILE A 163 -16.11 1.44 -13.14
N TYR A 164 -16.08 2.01 -11.94
CA TYR A 164 -17.29 2.30 -11.17
C TYR A 164 -17.70 3.75 -11.41
N VAL A 165 -18.86 3.96 -12.02
CA VAL A 165 -19.52 5.28 -12.12
C VAL A 165 -20.73 5.21 -11.19
N LEU A 166 -20.56 5.71 -9.96
CA LEU A 166 -21.54 5.55 -8.90
C LEU A 166 -22.45 6.79 -8.80
N PRO A 167 -23.71 6.63 -8.35
CA PRO A 167 -24.56 7.76 -7.98
C PRO A 167 -23.87 8.65 -6.94
N ALA A 168 -24.01 9.96 -7.08
CA ALA A 168 -23.60 10.87 -6.01
C ALA A 168 -24.53 10.68 -4.81
N ARG A 169 -24.01 10.96 -3.62
CA ARG A 169 -24.76 10.85 -2.38
C ARG A 169 -24.55 12.07 -1.50
N ASP A 170 -25.61 12.44 -0.80
CA ASP A 170 -25.64 13.49 0.23
C ASP A 170 -25.52 12.90 1.66
N TYR A 171 -25.44 11.57 1.76
CA TYR A 171 -25.25 10.81 2.99
C TYR A 171 -23.94 10.00 2.95
N GLY A 172 -23.37 9.73 4.12
CA GLY A 172 -22.16 8.93 4.25
C GLY A 172 -20.92 9.61 3.64
N SER A 173 -19.82 8.87 3.67
CA SER A 173 -18.53 9.22 3.05
C SER A 173 -18.31 8.35 1.83
N ALA A 174 -17.71 8.86 0.74
CA ALA A 174 -17.12 8.11 -0.37
C ALA A 174 -15.60 8.29 -0.42
N VAL A 175 -14.88 7.24 -0.81
CA VAL A 175 -13.42 7.26 -0.88
C VAL A 175 -12.94 6.69 -2.21
N LYS A 176 -12.05 7.42 -2.88
CA LYS A 176 -11.38 6.95 -4.09
C LYS A 176 -9.86 6.97 -3.91
N ILE A 177 -9.21 5.99 -4.51
CA ILE A 177 -7.75 5.85 -4.54
C ILE A 177 -7.25 6.31 -5.91
N ASP A 178 -6.30 7.22 -5.93
CA ASP A 178 -5.58 7.62 -7.15
C ASP A 178 -4.51 6.58 -7.48
N ARG A 179 -4.67 5.79 -8.53
CA ARG A 179 -3.67 4.81 -8.98
C ARG A 179 -2.47 5.46 -9.69
N LEU A 180 -2.50 6.76 -9.96
CA LEU A 180 -1.38 7.47 -10.58
C LEU A 180 -0.26 7.72 -9.57
N TYR A 181 -0.62 8.34 -8.44
CA TYR A 181 0.30 8.73 -7.36
C TYR A 181 0.08 7.95 -6.06
N GLY A 182 -1.00 7.16 -5.96
CA GLY A 182 -1.33 6.31 -4.81
C GLY A 182 -2.14 7.00 -3.71
N GLY A 183 -2.42 8.31 -3.82
CA GLY A 183 -3.11 9.07 -2.78
C GLY A 183 -4.60 8.73 -2.60
N SER A 184 -5.14 9.01 -1.42
CA SER A 184 -6.56 8.81 -1.11
C SER A 184 -7.32 10.13 -1.15
N LEU A 185 -8.53 10.11 -1.70
CA LEU A 185 -9.45 11.24 -1.67
C LEU A 185 -10.78 10.85 -1.05
N VAL A 186 -11.32 11.73 -0.23
CA VAL A 186 -12.57 11.53 0.50
C VAL A 186 -13.57 12.61 0.12
N GLN A 187 -14.84 12.22 0.07
CA GLN A 187 -15.98 13.14 0.02
C GLN A 187 -16.97 12.73 1.11
N ASN A 188 -17.31 13.65 2.01
CA ASN A 188 -18.39 13.46 2.97
C ASN A 188 -19.13 14.77 3.19
N SER A 189 -20.37 14.70 3.71
CA SER A 189 -21.17 15.89 3.99
C SER A 189 -20.74 16.60 5.28
N PHE A 190 -20.00 15.92 6.16
CA PHE A 190 -19.63 16.45 7.47
C PHE A 190 -18.57 17.55 7.39
N ASN A 191 -17.57 17.42 6.51
CA ASN A 191 -16.47 18.38 6.42
C ASN A 191 -16.79 19.67 5.68
N GLN A 192 -18.04 19.85 5.23
CA GLN A 192 -18.47 21.00 4.43
C GLN A 192 -17.59 21.22 3.17
N TYR A 193 -16.84 20.21 2.76
CA TYR A 193 -15.94 20.27 1.63
C TYR A 193 -16.73 20.15 0.34
N THR A 194 -16.41 20.98 -0.66
CA THR A 194 -17.06 20.90 -1.96
C THR A 194 -16.26 19.95 -2.85
N GLY A 195 -16.77 18.73 -3.06
CA GLY A 195 -16.10 17.69 -3.87
C GLY A 195 -15.11 16.85 -3.07
N TRP A 196 -14.00 16.47 -3.70
CA TRP A 196 -12.99 15.58 -3.14
C TRP A 196 -11.87 16.35 -2.43
N TYR A 197 -11.48 15.91 -1.23
CA TYR A 197 -10.26 16.38 -0.55
C TYR A 197 -9.26 15.24 -0.35
N SER A 198 -7.98 15.55 -0.48
CA SER A 198 -6.89 14.60 -0.27
C SER A 198 -6.69 14.30 1.20
N VAL A 199 -6.46 13.03 1.53
CA VAL A 199 -6.10 12.58 2.87
C VAL A 199 -4.80 11.80 2.76
N PHE A 200 -3.80 12.12 3.58
CA PHE A 200 -2.70 11.21 3.88
C PHE A 200 -3.10 10.40 5.13
N PRO A 201 -3.46 9.12 4.98
CA PRO A 201 -3.89 8.26 6.07
C PRO A 201 -2.79 8.10 7.11
N HIS A 202 -3.06 8.57 8.33
CA HIS A 202 -2.19 8.31 9.47
C HIS A 202 -3.00 8.15 10.74
N GLY A 203 -2.76 7.05 11.42
CA GLY A 203 -3.57 6.60 12.53
C GLY A 203 -3.01 5.33 13.12
N MET A 204 -3.77 4.69 13.98
CA MET A 204 -3.31 3.50 14.67
C MET A 204 -4.40 2.44 14.63
N PHE A 205 -3.95 1.19 14.64
CA PHE A 205 -4.76 0.15 15.25
C PHE A 205 -4.97 0.56 16.70
N ALA A 206 -6.20 0.40 17.21
CA ALA A 206 -6.54 0.81 18.56
C ALA A 206 -7.31 -0.28 19.29
N ASP A 207 -6.88 -0.63 20.50
CA ASP A 207 -7.58 -1.64 21.30
C ASP A 207 -8.98 -1.11 21.64
N SER A 208 -10.01 -1.87 21.27
CA SER A 208 -11.40 -1.54 21.58
C SER A 208 -11.64 -1.42 23.09
N LYS A 209 -10.95 -2.18 23.95
CA LYS A 209 -11.08 -2.07 25.41
C LYS A 209 -10.67 -0.71 25.94
N VAL A 210 -9.82 0.00 25.19
CA VAL A 210 -9.30 1.32 25.55
C VAL A 210 -10.11 2.42 24.88
N THR A 211 -10.36 2.29 23.58
CA THR A 211 -10.96 3.37 22.77
C THR A 211 -12.48 3.38 22.80
N ILE A 212 -13.11 2.21 22.98
CA ILE A 212 -14.56 2.04 23.09
C ILE A 212 -14.93 1.20 24.33
N PRO A 213 -14.54 1.63 25.55
CA PRO A 213 -14.83 0.86 26.75
C PRO A 213 -16.34 0.67 26.95
N THR A 214 -16.70 -0.48 27.53
CA THR A 214 -18.09 -0.90 27.78
C THR A 214 -18.88 0.11 28.63
N THR A 215 -18.19 0.81 29.53
CA THR A 215 -18.75 2.01 30.17
C THR A 215 -18.48 3.21 29.26
N ILE A 216 -19.52 3.72 28.61
CA ILE A 216 -19.43 4.83 27.66
C ILE A 216 -18.67 6.02 28.27
N ASN A 217 -17.50 6.29 27.69
CA ASN A 217 -16.61 7.37 28.10
C ASN A 217 -15.76 7.83 26.92
N PHE A 218 -16.06 9.00 26.38
CA PHE A 218 -15.36 9.56 25.22
C PHE A 218 -13.96 10.12 25.53
N THR A 219 -13.51 10.13 26.78
CA THR A 219 -12.20 10.70 27.16
C THR A 219 -11.04 10.01 26.43
N TYR A 220 -11.11 8.70 26.25
CA TYR A 220 -10.04 7.94 25.59
C TYR A 220 -10.03 8.15 24.08
N LEU A 221 -11.21 8.15 23.45
CA LEU A 221 -11.35 8.46 22.03
C LEU A 221 -10.92 9.90 21.70
N ARG A 222 -11.27 10.87 22.55
CA ARG A 222 -10.82 12.26 22.40
C ARG A 222 -9.33 12.41 22.63
N SER A 223 -8.78 11.76 23.66
CA SER A 223 -7.33 11.72 23.88
C SER A 223 -6.58 11.16 22.66
N TYR A 224 -7.14 10.16 22.00
CA TYR A 224 -6.60 9.61 20.76
C TYR A 224 -6.63 10.63 19.62
N ALA A 225 -7.79 11.26 19.37
CA ALA A 225 -7.94 12.28 18.34
C ALA A 225 -7.01 13.49 18.57
N ASP A 226 -6.80 13.89 19.84
CA ASP A 226 -5.91 14.98 20.24
C ASP A 226 -4.41 14.70 19.95
N LEU A 227 -4.03 13.45 19.66
CA LEU A 227 -2.68 13.12 19.16
C LEU A 227 -2.45 13.64 17.73
N GLY A 228 -3.51 14.03 17.03
CA GLY A 228 -3.44 14.61 15.69
C GLY A 228 -3.57 13.59 14.56
N PHE A 229 -3.96 12.35 14.86
CA PHE A 229 -4.32 11.34 13.86
C PHE A 229 -5.62 11.73 13.15
N ASN A 230 -5.69 11.46 11.85
CA ASN A 230 -6.90 11.67 11.06
C ASN A 230 -7.70 10.38 10.83
N MET A 231 -7.16 9.23 11.25
CA MET A 231 -7.78 7.92 11.08
C MET A 231 -7.68 7.06 12.35
N ILE A 232 -8.58 6.09 12.49
CA ILE A 232 -8.54 5.04 13.51
C ILE A 232 -8.99 3.70 12.91
N LEU A 233 -8.29 2.62 13.28
CA LEU A 233 -8.73 1.25 13.06
C LEU A 233 -8.95 0.61 14.42
N ILE A 234 -10.21 0.43 14.83
CA ILE A 234 -10.50 -0.18 16.12
C ILE A 234 -10.36 -1.69 15.98
N VAL A 235 -9.57 -2.34 16.83
CA VAL A 235 -9.41 -3.79 16.86
C VAL A 235 -10.46 -4.37 17.80
N PRO A 236 -11.34 -5.27 17.32
CA PRO A 236 -12.34 -5.91 18.17
C PRO A 236 -11.72 -6.62 19.37
N ASP A 237 -12.40 -6.54 20.50
CA ASP A 237 -12.06 -7.26 21.72
C ASP A 237 -12.17 -8.77 21.45
N GLY A 238 -11.02 -9.46 21.38
CA GLY A 238 -10.94 -10.92 21.21
C GLY A 238 -11.58 -11.76 22.33
N ALA A 239 -12.09 -11.13 23.41
CA ALA A 239 -12.82 -11.79 24.50
C ALA A 239 -14.33 -11.95 24.23
N ALA A 240 -14.89 -11.30 23.19
CA ALA A 240 -16.22 -11.66 22.71
C ALA A 240 -16.18 -13.05 22.03
N PRO A 241 -17.21 -13.91 22.20
CA PRO A 241 -17.24 -15.26 21.61
C PRO A 241 -17.02 -15.28 20.07
N GLU A 242 -17.30 -14.16 19.41
CA GLU A 242 -17.16 -14.00 17.96
C GLU A 242 -16.05 -13.03 17.54
N GLN A 243 -15.25 -12.52 18.49
CA GLN A 243 -14.22 -11.50 18.25
C GLN A 243 -14.81 -10.30 17.45
N SER A 244 -15.86 -9.69 18.01
CA SER A 244 -16.68 -8.65 17.38
C SER A 244 -17.01 -7.54 18.35
N TYR A 245 -17.50 -6.41 17.85
CA TYR A 245 -17.95 -5.27 18.65
C TYR A 245 -19.31 -5.51 19.30
N ASN A 246 -19.60 -4.75 20.37
CA ASN A 246 -20.98 -4.46 20.73
C ASN A 246 -21.50 -3.36 19.80
N ASP A 247 -22.39 -3.72 18.87
CA ASP A 247 -22.88 -2.80 17.83
C ASP A 247 -23.54 -1.54 18.40
N GLN A 248 -24.22 -1.62 19.55
CA GLN A 248 -24.86 -0.46 20.17
C GLN A 248 -23.83 0.52 20.76
N GLU A 249 -22.78 -0.02 21.39
CA GLU A 249 -21.69 0.80 21.92
C GLU A 249 -20.89 1.41 20.76
N LEU A 250 -20.54 0.61 19.76
CA LEU A 250 -19.83 1.09 18.58
C LEU A 250 -20.63 2.17 17.85
N GLN A 251 -21.95 2.04 17.74
CA GLN A 251 -22.82 3.07 17.16
C GLN A 251 -22.63 4.43 17.87
N ILE A 252 -22.63 4.43 19.21
CA ILE A 252 -22.46 5.64 20.04
C ILE A 252 -21.07 6.25 19.85
N TYR A 253 -20.01 5.43 19.81
CA TYR A 253 -18.66 5.94 19.59
C TYR A 253 -18.45 6.42 18.16
N TRP A 254 -19.08 5.79 17.17
CA TRP A 254 -19.00 6.22 15.78
C TRP A 254 -19.74 7.54 15.56
N ASP A 255 -20.85 7.78 16.26
CA ASP A 255 -21.47 9.11 16.25
C ASP A 255 -20.47 10.19 16.74
N ALA A 256 -19.67 9.89 17.77
CA ALA A 256 -18.61 10.80 18.22
C ALA A 256 -17.45 10.92 17.21
N MET A 257 -17.05 9.83 16.54
CA MET A 257 -16.05 9.88 15.47
C MET A 257 -16.54 10.74 14.29
N ASP A 258 -17.82 10.62 13.92
CA ASP A 258 -18.48 11.47 12.94
C ASP A 258 -18.39 12.95 13.37
N GLU A 259 -18.69 13.29 14.63
CA GLU A 259 -18.57 14.66 15.15
C GLU A 259 -17.14 15.23 15.11
N MET A 260 -16.12 14.37 15.28
CA MET A 260 -14.71 14.76 15.26
C MET A 260 -14.09 14.72 13.86
N ASN A 261 -14.83 14.21 12.86
CA ASN A 261 -14.30 13.83 11.56
C ASN A 261 -13.06 12.91 11.67
N LEU A 262 -13.09 11.96 12.61
CA LEU A 262 -12.07 10.94 12.73
C LEU A 262 -12.43 9.79 11.78
N LEU A 263 -11.66 9.65 10.69
CA LEU A 263 -11.95 8.65 9.67
C LEU A 263 -11.78 7.23 10.22
N ASN A 264 -12.75 6.36 9.97
CA ASN A 264 -12.78 5.01 10.50
C ASN A 264 -12.40 3.99 9.42
N ILE A 265 -11.43 3.15 9.74
CA ILE A 265 -11.14 1.93 9.02
C ILE A 265 -11.85 0.79 9.75
N TYR A 266 -12.92 0.27 9.16
CA TYR A 266 -13.73 -0.74 9.81
C TYR A 266 -13.05 -2.11 9.70
N SER A 267 -12.68 -2.71 10.84
CA SER A 267 -12.06 -4.03 10.87
C SER A 267 -13.08 -5.14 10.68
N LEU A 268 -12.85 -5.95 9.64
CA LEU A 268 -13.49 -7.23 9.31
C LEU A 268 -12.54 -8.41 9.54
N GLN A 269 -11.40 -8.22 10.21
CA GLN A 269 -10.31 -9.21 10.30
C GLN A 269 -10.76 -10.59 10.82
N PHE A 270 -11.78 -10.64 11.67
CA PHE A 270 -12.36 -11.89 12.19
C PHE A 270 -13.62 -12.36 11.45
N ALA A 271 -14.17 -11.54 10.55
CA ALA A 271 -15.42 -11.79 9.83
C ALA A 271 -15.23 -12.17 8.35
N TYR A 272 -14.10 -11.81 7.73
CA TYR A 272 -13.94 -11.84 6.27
C TYR A 272 -14.03 -13.24 5.63
N GLN A 273 -13.81 -14.30 6.39
CA GLN A 273 -13.97 -15.68 5.90
C GLN A 273 -15.44 -16.17 5.92
N ASN A 274 -16.38 -15.35 6.42
CA ASN A 274 -17.79 -15.69 6.56
C ASN A 274 -18.69 -14.66 5.84
N GLN A 275 -19.30 -15.10 4.73
CA GLN A 275 -20.11 -14.23 3.88
C GLN A 275 -21.27 -13.57 4.63
N THR A 276 -21.96 -14.29 5.52
CA THR A 276 -23.09 -13.74 6.28
C THR A 276 -22.63 -12.63 7.23
N ARG A 277 -21.44 -12.79 7.84
CA ARG A 277 -20.88 -11.77 8.73
C ARG A 277 -20.44 -10.52 7.96
N ILE A 278 -19.81 -10.68 6.80
CA ILE A 278 -19.51 -9.55 5.89
C ILE A 278 -20.80 -8.81 5.55
N GLU A 279 -21.83 -9.52 5.07
CA GLU A 279 -23.08 -8.91 4.66
C GLU A 279 -23.75 -8.11 5.79
N THR A 280 -23.78 -8.70 7.00
CA THR A 280 -24.38 -8.06 8.17
C THR A 280 -23.63 -6.79 8.56
N GLN A 281 -22.31 -6.87 8.68
CA GLN A 281 -21.50 -5.75 9.18
C GLN A 281 -21.33 -4.63 8.15
N VAL A 282 -21.10 -4.95 6.87
CA VAL A 282 -21.00 -3.93 5.80
C VAL A 282 -22.31 -3.15 5.68
N ASN A 283 -23.46 -3.83 5.68
CA ASN A 283 -24.75 -3.14 5.59
C ASN A 283 -25.07 -2.27 6.81
N MET A 284 -24.50 -2.56 7.98
CA MET A 284 -24.67 -1.75 9.18
C MET A 284 -23.90 -0.42 9.10
N TRP A 285 -22.70 -0.43 8.50
CA TRP A 285 -21.75 0.68 8.64
C TRP A 285 -21.44 1.46 7.35
N LYS A 286 -21.75 0.94 6.16
CA LYS A 286 -21.36 1.56 4.86
C LYS A 286 -21.85 2.99 4.62
N ASN A 287 -22.86 3.44 5.35
CA ASN A 287 -23.45 4.78 5.20
C ASN A 287 -22.94 5.79 6.24
N ARG A 288 -21.90 5.46 7.01
CA ARG A 288 -21.30 6.37 7.99
C ARG A 288 -20.53 7.51 7.33
N ASN A 289 -20.57 8.71 7.92
CA ASN A 289 -19.95 9.92 7.36
C ASN A 289 -18.43 9.91 7.44
N THR A 290 -17.86 9.12 8.36
CA THR A 290 -16.42 8.96 8.53
C THR A 290 -15.90 7.59 8.10
N SER A 291 -16.72 6.72 7.51
CA SER A 291 -16.24 5.46 6.93
C SER A 291 -15.19 5.76 5.87
N PHE A 292 -14.02 5.13 5.95
CA PHE A 292 -12.94 5.34 4.97
C PHE A 292 -12.62 4.10 4.17
N SER A 293 -12.36 2.98 4.84
CA SER A 293 -12.02 1.70 4.19
C SER A 293 -12.44 0.52 5.06
N TYR A 294 -12.44 -0.66 4.45
CA TYR A 294 -12.59 -1.94 5.16
C TYR A 294 -11.23 -2.62 5.31
N HIS A 295 -10.80 -2.89 6.54
CA HIS A 295 -9.63 -3.74 6.79
C HIS A 295 -10.08 -5.19 6.92
N ILE A 296 -9.80 -6.04 5.93
CA ILE A 296 -10.41 -7.37 5.85
C ILE A 296 -9.63 -8.46 6.57
N ALA A 297 -8.31 -8.35 6.68
CA ALA A 297 -7.50 -9.40 7.27
C ALA A 297 -6.18 -8.85 7.80
N ASP A 298 -5.78 -9.40 8.92
CA ASP A 298 -4.50 -9.19 9.59
C ASP A 298 -3.62 -10.42 9.34
N GLU A 299 -2.59 -10.26 8.51
CA GLU A 299 -1.59 -11.29 8.17
C GLU A 299 -2.18 -12.65 7.68
N PRO A 300 -3.17 -12.68 6.76
CA PRO A 300 -3.78 -13.94 6.30
C PRO A 300 -2.76 -14.85 5.60
N ASP A 301 -1.69 -14.28 5.06
CA ASP A 301 -0.53 -14.96 4.49
C ASP A 301 0.34 -15.65 5.55
N GLY A 302 0.57 -14.97 6.68
CA GLY A 302 1.23 -15.52 7.86
C GLY A 302 0.46 -16.73 8.39
N TRP A 303 -0.84 -16.56 8.65
CA TRP A 303 -1.72 -17.62 9.15
C TRP A 303 -2.02 -18.73 8.15
N HIS A 304 -1.57 -18.60 6.89
CA HIS A 304 -1.85 -19.56 5.81
C HIS A 304 -3.35 -19.83 5.67
N HIS A 305 -4.17 -18.76 5.73
CA HIS A 305 -5.59 -18.87 5.41
C HIS A 305 -5.79 -19.27 3.94
N PRO A 306 -6.92 -19.88 3.55
CA PRO A 306 -7.17 -20.21 2.14
C PRO A 306 -6.96 -19.00 1.22
N VAL A 307 -6.13 -19.17 0.20
CA VAL A 307 -5.63 -18.08 -0.66
C VAL A 307 -6.74 -17.33 -1.40
N GLU A 308 -7.88 -17.97 -1.64
CA GLU A 308 -9.06 -17.37 -2.27
C GLU A 308 -9.88 -16.47 -1.33
N ASN A 309 -9.71 -16.58 0.00
CA ASN A 309 -10.60 -15.93 0.96
C ASN A 309 -10.54 -14.40 0.89
N THR A 310 -9.35 -13.81 0.66
CA THR A 310 -9.22 -12.36 0.53
C THR A 310 -9.98 -11.84 -0.69
N ARG A 311 -9.88 -12.55 -1.83
CA ARG A 311 -10.60 -12.21 -3.06
C ARG A 311 -12.11 -12.34 -2.91
N LEU A 312 -12.58 -13.42 -2.30
CA LEU A 312 -14.01 -13.65 -2.08
C LEU A 312 -14.63 -12.56 -1.17
N ALA A 313 -13.91 -12.18 -0.12
CA ALA A 313 -14.33 -11.09 0.77
C ALA A 313 -14.37 -9.75 0.02
N TYR A 314 -13.32 -9.42 -0.73
CA TYR A 314 -13.24 -8.22 -1.56
C TYR A 314 -14.43 -8.12 -2.53
N ASP A 315 -14.68 -9.17 -3.32
CA ASP A 315 -15.76 -9.18 -4.31
C ASP A 315 -17.14 -9.01 -3.66
N GLN A 316 -17.35 -9.57 -2.46
CA GLN A 316 -18.59 -9.39 -1.72
C GLN A 316 -18.73 -7.95 -1.20
N ILE A 317 -17.67 -7.39 -0.62
CA ILE A 317 -17.68 -6.01 -0.13
C ILE A 317 -17.94 -5.03 -1.27
N LYS A 318 -17.28 -5.17 -2.43
CA LYS A 318 -17.51 -4.29 -3.59
C LYS A 318 -18.95 -4.35 -4.11
N LYS A 319 -19.64 -5.50 -3.99
CA LYS A 319 -21.08 -5.62 -4.33
C LYS A 319 -21.98 -4.91 -3.33
N LEU A 320 -21.63 -4.96 -2.04
CA LEU A 320 -22.44 -4.38 -0.96
C LEU A 320 -22.21 -2.87 -0.80
N ASP A 321 -20.97 -2.44 -1.01
CA ASP A 321 -20.49 -1.08 -0.87
C ASP A 321 -19.32 -0.80 -1.82
N PRO A 322 -19.61 -0.42 -3.08
CA PRO A 322 -18.56 -0.10 -4.04
C PRO A 322 -17.83 1.21 -3.71
N TYR A 323 -18.34 2.02 -2.78
CA TYR A 323 -17.84 3.38 -2.57
C TYR A 323 -16.62 3.50 -1.66
N HIS A 324 -16.25 2.42 -0.96
CA HIS A 324 -15.08 2.40 -0.08
C HIS A 324 -14.05 1.39 -0.59
N PRO A 325 -12.75 1.71 -0.45
CA PRO A 325 -11.67 0.78 -0.71
C PRO A 325 -11.58 -0.31 0.35
N VAL A 326 -10.96 -1.42 -0.05
CA VAL A 326 -10.64 -2.53 0.84
C VAL A 326 -9.13 -2.58 1.05
N GLN A 327 -8.68 -2.83 2.29
CA GLN A 327 -7.28 -2.97 2.64
C GLN A 327 -7.02 -4.26 3.43
N LEU A 328 -5.80 -4.76 3.38
CA LEU A 328 -5.36 -5.89 4.20
C LEU A 328 -3.87 -5.74 4.53
N VAL A 329 -3.44 -6.45 5.57
CA VAL A 329 -2.05 -6.49 6.02
C VAL A 329 -1.39 -7.78 5.56
N LEU A 330 -0.16 -7.72 5.04
CA LEU A 330 0.67 -8.87 4.66
C LEU A 330 2.00 -8.85 5.42
N ASN A 331 2.33 -9.95 6.10
CA ASN A 331 3.56 -10.11 6.87
C ASN A 331 4.63 -10.95 6.14
N CYS A 332 4.24 -11.80 5.20
CA CYS A 332 5.18 -12.65 4.51
C CYS A 332 5.89 -11.87 3.41
N GLN A 333 7.18 -12.18 3.19
CA GLN A 333 7.90 -11.49 2.13
C GLN A 333 7.37 -11.93 0.78
N ASN A 334 7.23 -13.23 0.53
CA ASN A 334 7.04 -13.75 -0.83
C ASN A 334 6.03 -14.90 -0.92
N PHE A 335 5.19 -15.11 0.08
CA PHE A 335 4.27 -16.26 0.15
C PHE A 335 2.88 -15.91 -0.41
N HIS A 336 2.50 -16.53 -1.53
CA HIS A 336 1.21 -16.36 -2.24
C HIS A 336 0.78 -14.89 -2.40
N TYR A 337 1.75 -14.01 -2.66
CA TYR A 337 1.50 -12.56 -2.74
C TYR A 337 0.39 -12.23 -3.74
N THR A 338 0.45 -12.80 -4.95
CA THR A 338 -0.52 -12.54 -6.02
C THR A 338 -1.94 -12.85 -5.58
N GLU A 339 -2.15 -13.99 -4.93
CA GLU A 339 -3.46 -14.48 -4.51
C GLU A 339 -4.00 -13.63 -3.35
N TYR A 340 -3.21 -13.45 -2.28
CA TYR A 340 -3.68 -12.67 -1.13
C TYR A 340 -3.91 -11.20 -1.49
N ALA A 341 -2.97 -10.56 -2.20
CA ALA A 341 -3.07 -9.15 -2.60
C ALA A 341 -4.21 -8.89 -3.60
N SER A 342 -4.75 -9.92 -4.26
CA SER A 342 -5.90 -9.77 -5.17
C SER A 342 -7.17 -9.29 -4.45
N GLY A 343 -7.25 -9.46 -3.13
CA GLY A 343 -8.39 -9.08 -2.28
C GLY A 343 -8.34 -7.68 -1.67
N ALA A 344 -7.56 -6.75 -2.22
CA ALA A 344 -7.47 -5.38 -1.68
C ALA A 344 -7.23 -4.30 -2.74
N ASP A 345 -7.68 -3.09 -2.45
CA ASP A 345 -7.29 -1.86 -3.14
C ASP A 345 -5.99 -1.28 -2.59
N ILE A 346 -5.68 -1.54 -1.30
CA ILE A 346 -4.52 -1.01 -0.56
C ILE A 346 -3.83 -2.16 0.17
N ILE A 347 -2.51 -2.28 0.05
CA ILE A 347 -1.71 -3.30 0.76
C ILE A 347 -0.95 -2.64 1.89
N LEU A 348 -1.03 -3.19 3.09
CA LEU A 348 -0.21 -2.79 4.23
C LEU A 348 0.90 -3.81 4.40
N GLU A 349 2.16 -3.38 4.43
CA GLU A 349 3.25 -4.24 4.90
C GLU A 349 3.35 -4.25 6.41
N ASP A 350 3.83 -5.36 6.96
CA ASP A 350 3.94 -5.54 8.42
C ASP A 350 5.27 -6.15 8.86
N ALA A 351 6.38 -5.45 8.63
CA ALA A 351 7.69 -5.87 9.11
C ALA A 351 7.88 -5.56 10.62
N TYR A 352 8.42 -6.54 11.37
CA TYR A 352 8.75 -6.41 12.81
C TYR A 352 10.27 -6.37 13.04
N PRO A 353 10.97 -5.26 12.73
CA PRO A 353 12.43 -5.23 12.76
C PRO A 353 13.02 -5.08 14.17
N ILE A 354 12.23 -4.66 15.16
CA ILE A 354 12.78 -4.29 16.47
C ILE A 354 12.66 -5.43 17.49
N GLY A 355 13.73 -5.67 18.25
CA GLY A 355 13.71 -6.60 19.38
C GLY A 355 13.50 -8.06 19.00
N THR A 356 13.52 -8.37 17.70
CA THR A 356 13.44 -9.72 17.15
C THR A 356 14.82 -10.37 17.07
N SER A 357 14.82 -11.71 17.00
CA SER A 357 15.95 -12.52 16.60
C SER A 357 15.64 -13.08 15.20
N PRO A 358 16.10 -12.43 14.11
CA PRO A 358 15.66 -12.74 12.74
C PRO A 358 15.99 -14.17 12.29
N TYR A 359 16.94 -14.83 12.96
CA TYR A 359 17.41 -16.17 12.62
C TYR A 359 17.02 -17.25 13.63
N HIS A 360 16.29 -16.91 14.70
CA HIS A 360 15.85 -17.87 15.72
C HIS A 360 14.62 -17.39 16.48
N SER A 361 13.55 -18.18 16.47
CA SER A 361 12.31 -17.87 17.18
C SER A 361 12.46 -18.20 18.66
N ILE A 362 12.31 -17.20 19.53
CA ILE A 362 12.47 -17.39 20.98
C ILE A 362 11.32 -18.23 21.56
N ILE A 363 10.11 -18.03 21.05
CA ILE A 363 8.89 -18.69 21.55
C ILE A 363 8.87 -20.17 21.21
N TRP A 364 9.22 -20.48 19.97
CA TRP A 364 9.22 -21.87 19.51
C TRP A 364 10.54 -22.57 19.71
N ASP A 365 11.62 -21.80 19.92
CA ASP A 365 13.01 -22.26 20.01
C ASP A 365 13.40 -23.14 18.80
N THR A 366 13.11 -22.59 17.62
CA THR A 366 13.46 -23.12 16.29
C THR A 366 14.25 -22.07 15.51
N PRO A 367 15.14 -22.47 14.58
CA PRO A 367 15.77 -21.51 13.67
C PRO A 367 14.71 -20.82 12.80
N CYS A 368 15.02 -19.63 12.30
CA CYS A 368 14.28 -19.00 11.20
C CYS A 368 15.17 -18.97 9.96
N ASN A 369 14.72 -19.63 8.89
CA ASN A 369 15.46 -19.81 7.65
C ASN A 369 14.50 -20.10 6.48
N SER A 370 14.98 -20.70 5.39
CA SER A 370 14.14 -21.05 4.24
C SER A 370 13.10 -22.14 4.50
N THR A 371 13.16 -22.86 5.63
CA THR A 371 12.28 -24.01 5.95
C THR A 371 11.56 -23.89 7.30
N TYR A 372 12.06 -23.04 8.20
CA TYR A 372 11.41 -22.71 9.46
C TYR A 372 11.13 -21.22 9.58
N GLY A 373 10.01 -20.85 10.20
CA GLY A 373 9.52 -19.48 10.28
C GLY A 373 9.03 -19.04 11.66
N ASP A 374 8.23 -17.98 11.66
CA ASP A 374 7.66 -17.28 12.82
C ASP A 374 8.69 -16.61 13.77
N CYS A 375 9.40 -15.62 13.21
CA CYS A 375 10.31 -14.71 13.92
C CYS A 375 9.86 -13.25 13.88
N GLY A 376 8.58 -12.99 13.60
CA GLY A 376 8.04 -11.64 13.36
C GLY A 376 8.41 -11.02 12.01
N ILE A 377 9.58 -11.35 11.44
CA ILE A 377 9.98 -10.86 10.11
C ILE A 377 10.42 -11.99 9.18
N ASP A 378 9.59 -12.28 8.18
CA ASP A 378 9.92 -13.28 7.16
C ASP A 378 11.03 -12.79 6.22
N ASN A 379 12.13 -13.55 6.15
CA ASN A 379 13.33 -13.30 5.36
C ASN A 379 14.00 -11.91 5.57
N GLY A 380 13.79 -11.28 6.74
CA GLY A 380 14.43 -10.01 7.11
C GLY A 380 15.68 -10.18 7.97
N ASN A 381 16.30 -9.04 8.35
CA ASN A 381 17.52 -8.99 9.14
C ASN A 381 17.34 -8.44 10.57
N GLY A 382 16.12 -8.05 10.95
CA GLY A 382 15.86 -7.44 12.25
C GLY A 382 16.46 -6.04 12.35
N GLU A 383 16.40 -5.27 11.26
CA GLU A 383 16.97 -3.93 11.13
C GLU A 383 15.91 -2.94 10.66
N LEU A 384 16.04 -1.66 11.04
CA LEU A 384 15.07 -0.62 10.68
C LEU A 384 14.77 -0.57 9.17
N ILE A 385 15.80 -0.77 8.34
CA ILE A 385 15.71 -0.77 6.88
C ILE A 385 14.83 -1.90 6.33
N ASP A 386 14.50 -2.93 7.12
CA ASP A 386 13.64 -4.01 6.66
C ASP A 386 12.22 -3.54 6.32
N VAL A 387 11.74 -2.44 6.91
CA VAL A 387 10.46 -1.79 6.56
C VAL A 387 10.49 -1.34 5.09
N ALA A 388 11.54 -0.60 4.72
CA ALA A 388 11.79 -0.16 3.35
C ALA A 388 11.98 -1.34 2.38
N ASN A 389 12.83 -2.31 2.75
CA ASN A 389 13.08 -3.50 1.94
C ASN A 389 11.79 -4.31 1.68
N ARG A 390 10.90 -4.36 2.67
CA ARG A 390 9.61 -5.03 2.52
C ARG A 390 8.71 -4.27 1.55
N MET A 391 8.60 -2.95 1.71
CA MET A 391 7.89 -2.11 0.75
C MET A 391 8.39 -2.35 -0.68
N ASP A 392 9.71 -2.28 -0.92
CA ASP A 392 10.28 -2.49 -2.25
C ASP A 392 10.00 -3.90 -2.81
N SER A 393 10.04 -4.93 -1.95
CA SER A 393 9.71 -6.30 -2.33
C SER A 393 8.26 -6.40 -2.83
N LEU A 394 7.31 -5.86 -2.07
CA LEU A 394 5.89 -5.90 -2.42
C LEU A 394 5.60 -5.06 -3.69
N TYR A 395 6.21 -3.87 -3.84
CA TYR A 395 6.10 -3.08 -5.07
C TYR A 395 6.67 -3.84 -6.27
N SER A 396 7.81 -4.52 -6.10
CA SER A 396 8.39 -5.37 -7.14
C SER A 396 7.38 -6.43 -7.57
N TYR A 397 6.75 -7.16 -6.65
CA TYR A 397 5.77 -8.18 -7.01
C TYR A 397 4.57 -7.61 -7.78
N GLN A 398 4.02 -6.47 -7.36
CA GLN A 398 2.92 -5.80 -8.08
C GLN A 398 3.28 -5.52 -9.54
N THR A 399 4.49 -5.00 -9.79
CA THR A 399 4.95 -4.66 -11.16
C THR A 399 5.27 -5.89 -12.03
N HIS A 400 5.34 -7.08 -11.42
CA HIS A 400 5.65 -8.35 -12.09
C HIS A 400 4.42 -9.28 -12.19
N ILE A 401 3.22 -8.77 -11.95
CA ILE A 401 1.95 -9.47 -12.21
C ILE A 401 1.35 -8.89 -13.49
N GLU A 402 1.03 -9.74 -14.48
CA GLU A 402 0.37 -9.29 -15.71
C GLU A 402 -0.97 -8.65 -15.34
N ASN A 403 -1.14 -7.36 -15.66
CA ASN A 403 -2.32 -6.57 -15.32
C ASN A 403 -2.57 -6.39 -13.81
N GLY A 404 -1.59 -6.67 -12.94
CA GLY A 404 -1.68 -6.60 -11.47
C GLY A 404 -2.02 -5.23 -10.91
N GLY A 405 -1.82 -4.18 -11.72
CA GLY A 405 -2.08 -2.78 -11.35
C GLY A 405 -1.09 -2.23 -10.33
N TRP A 406 -1.26 -0.96 -9.97
CA TRP A 406 -0.53 -0.32 -8.87
C TRP A 406 -1.48 -0.06 -7.73
N LYS A 407 -1.45 -0.92 -6.73
CA LYS A 407 -2.13 -0.68 -5.46
C LYS A 407 -1.19 0.17 -4.62
N PRO A 408 -1.65 1.31 -4.06
CA PRO A 408 -0.84 2.02 -3.09
C PRO A 408 -0.51 1.10 -1.93
N MET A 409 0.68 1.30 -1.38
CA MET A 409 1.10 0.57 -0.19
C MET A 409 1.23 1.51 0.99
N TRP A 410 0.89 0.96 2.15
CA TRP A 410 0.99 1.59 3.44
C TRP A 410 1.87 0.71 4.32
N SER A 411 2.29 1.23 5.47
CA SER A 411 2.99 0.43 6.48
C SER A 411 2.15 0.31 7.74
N THR A 412 2.18 -0.88 8.33
CA THR A 412 1.86 -1.09 9.74
C THR A 412 3.17 -1.01 10.52
N ILE A 413 3.46 0.15 11.09
CA ILE A 413 4.64 0.38 11.90
C ILE A 413 4.44 -0.31 13.25
N GLN A 414 5.28 -1.31 13.48
CA GLN A 414 5.24 -2.11 14.68
C GLN A 414 5.85 -1.36 15.86
N GLU A 415 4.97 -0.89 16.77
CA GLU A 415 5.30 -0.17 17.99
C GLU A 415 4.76 -0.86 19.25
N PHE A 416 4.67 -2.18 19.20
CA PHE A 416 4.15 -3.04 20.27
C PHE A 416 4.77 -2.74 21.65
N GLU A 417 3.96 -2.88 22.69
CA GLU A 417 4.46 -3.03 24.07
C GLU A 417 5.27 -4.32 24.20
N LYS A 418 6.05 -4.48 25.29
CA LYS A 418 6.81 -5.72 25.52
C LYS A 418 5.90 -6.97 25.47
N GLN A 419 6.10 -7.82 24.47
CA GLN A 419 5.44 -9.13 24.34
C GLN A 419 6.47 -10.26 24.37
N ASP A 420 6.00 -11.51 24.38
CA ASP A 420 6.86 -12.68 24.54
C ASP A 420 7.78 -12.92 23.32
N TYR A 421 7.36 -12.54 22.10
CA TYR A 421 8.15 -12.67 20.87
C TYR A 421 9.36 -11.72 20.79
N TRP A 422 9.29 -10.54 21.41
CA TRP A 422 10.30 -9.48 21.27
C TRP A 422 10.98 -9.16 22.61
N ASN A 423 12.31 -9.05 22.59
CA ASN A 423 13.08 -8.83 23.81
C ASN A 423 12.94 -7.41 24.40
N ARG A 424 12.47 -6.45 23.58
CA ARG A 424 12.21 -5.06 23.94
C ARG A 424 11.18 -4.44 23.00
N GLN A 425 10.54 -3.38 23.45
CA GLN A 425 9.71 -2.52 22.60
C GLN A 425 10.56 -1.50 21.82
N PRO A 426 10.04 -0.99 20.69
CA PRO A 426 10.63 0.13 19.95
C PRO A 426 10.69 1.42 20.76
N SER A 427 11.74 2.20 20.53
CA SER A 427 11.87 3.55 21.06
C SER A 427 11.14 4.57 20.17
N THR A 428 10.86 5.76 20.72
CA THR A 428 10.29 6.88 19.96
C THR A 428 11.06 7.20 18.67
N LYS A 429 12.41 7.12 18.70
CA LYS A 429 13.24 7.39 17.52
C LYS A 429 13.08 6.30 16.45
N GLU A 430 13.02 5.04 16.86
CA GLU A 430 12.83 3.91 15.95
C GLU A 430 11.48 3.98 15.25
N VAL A 431 10.40 4.35 15.97
CA VAL A 431 9.07 4.52 15.37
C VAL A 431 9.07 5.64 14.31
N ILE A 432 9.68 6.80 14.61
CA ILE A 432 9.81 7.90 13.65
C ILE A 432 10.64 7.46 12.44
N ASN A 433 11.71 6.72 12.67
CA ASN A 433 12.60 6.21 11.63
C ASN A 433 11.88 5.24 10.68
N MET A 434 11.22 4.21 11.22
CA MET A 434 10.46 3.24 10.44
C MET A 434 9.35 3.91 9.61
N ALA A 435 8.62 4.86 10.21
CA ALA A 435 7.59 5.61 9.49
C ALA A 435 8.17 6.49 8.36
N MET A 436 9.35 7.07 8.54
CA MET A 436 9.96 7.86 7.48
C MET A 436 10.60 6.97 6.39
N LEU A 437 11.18 5.83 6.75
CA LEU A 437 11.64 4.82 5.78
C LEU A 437 10.48 4.37 4.89
N SER A 438 9.31 4.08 5.45
CA SER A 438 8.16 3.71 4.63
C SER A 438 7.73 4.84 3.69
N ILE A 439 7.68 6.09 4.17
CA ILE A 439 7.34 7.26 3.33
C ILE A 439 8.36 7.46 2.21
N ASN A 440 9.67 7.37 2.51
CA ASN A 440 10.74 7.45 1.51
C ASN A 440 10.59 6.38 0.42
N HIS A 441 10.06 5.21 0.78
CA HIS A 441 9.74 4.10 -0.12
C HIS A 441 8.28 4.14 -0.60
N ASP A 442 7.76 5.35 -0.85
CA ASP A 442 6.47 5.64 -1.48
C ASP A 442 5.24 5.09 -0.74
N ALA A 443 5.30 4.98 0.59
CA ALA A 443 4.09 4.72 1.38
C ALA A 443 3.09 5.87 1.25
N LYS A 444 1.82 5.51 1.06
CA LYS A 444 0.70 6.47 0.88
C LYS A 444 -0.19 6.58 2.11
N GLY A 445 0.21 5.92 3.19
CA GLY A 445 -0.42 5.94 4.50
C GLY A 445 0.46 5.18 5.49
N VAL A 446 0.32 5.51 6.78
CA VAL A 446 1.10 4.91 7.87
C VAL A 446 0.17 4.62 9.03
N LEU A 447 -0.02 3.35 9.35
CA LEU A 447 -0.71 2.91 10.56
C LEU A 447 0.30 2.40 11.60
N TYR A 448 -0.03 2.50 12.87
CA TYR A 448 0.81 2.00 13.97
C TYR A 448 0.09 0.93 14.79
N TRP A 449 0.81 -0.12 15.19
CA TRP A 449 0.30 -1.19 16.05
C TRP A 449 0.96 -1.12 17.43
N LEU A 450 0.26 -0.92 18.55
CA LEU A 450 -1.19 -0.82 18.80
C LEU A 450 -1.44 0.26 19.87
N TYR A 451 -2.47 1.08 19.73
CA TYR A 451 -2.83 2.09 20.73
C TYR A 451 -3.51 1.47 21.95
N THR A 452 -2.82 1.47 23.08
CA THR A 452 -3.32 1.01 24.39
C THR A 452 -3.38 2.13 25.43
N ASN A 453 -2.52 3.16 25.32
CA ASN A 453 -2.50 4.32 26.18
C ASN A 453 -1.72 5.48 25.53
N SER A 454 -2.10 6.73 25.81
CA SER A 454 -1.49 7.90 25.18
C SER A 454 -0.07 8.23 25.65
N ASN A 455 0.42 7.59 26.71
CA ASN A 455 1.71 7.92 27.31
C ASN A 455 2.86 7.03 26.83
N ASP A 456 2.56 5.95 26.10
CA ASP A 456 3.56 5.02 25.58
C ASP A 456 4.55 5.72 24.63
N GLN A 457 5.78 5.24 24.62
CA GLN A 457 6.85 5.87 23.85
C GLN A 457 6.72 5.66 22.33
N GLY A 458 6.09 4.56 21.89
CA GLY A 458 5.72 4.31 20.51
C GLY A 458 4.69 5.34 20.05
N VAL A 459 3.61 5.47 20.82
CA VAL A 459 2.55 6.46 20.59
C VAL A 459 3.10 7.88 20.48
N ARG A 460 4.11 8.25 21.28
CA ARG A 460 4.81 9.54 21.14
C ARG A 460 5.55 9.67 19.80
N GLY A 461 6.18 8.61 19.33
CA GLY A 461 6.82 8.57 18.01
C GLY A 461 5.80 8.75 16.89
N ALA A 462 4.72 7.98 16.92
CA ALA A 462 3.60 8.12 16.00
C ALA A 462 2.99 9.53 16.01
N GLN A 463 2.79 10.12 17.19
CA GLN A 463 2.32 11.50 17.36
C GLN A 463 3.26 12.53 16.71
N MET A 464 4.58 12.34 16.84
CA MET A 464 5.55 13.24 16.22
C MET A 464 5.47 13.19 14.68
N VAL A 465 5.27 12.00 14.10
CA VAL A 465 5.06 11.86 12.65
C VAL A 465 3.72 12.45 12.23
N ALA A 466 2.64 12.20 12.98
CA ALA A 466 1.32 12.80 12.75
C ALA A 466 1.38 14.34 12.72
N SER A 467 2.25 14.95 13.54
CA SER A 467 2.44 16.40 13.54
C SER A 467 2.98 16.98 12.22
N ILE A 468 3.66 16.16 11.42
CA ILE A 468 4.14 16.48 10.07
C ILE A 468 3.01 16.20 9.06
N LEU A 469 2.38 15.02 9.16
CA LEU A 469 1.38 14.54 8.20
C LEU A 469 0.03 15.26 8.28
N LYS A 470 -0.25 15.99 9.37
CA LYS A 470 -1.40 16.90 9.43
C LYS A 470 -1.24 18.16 8.57
N ASN A 471 -0.03 18.47 8.11
CA ASN A 471 0.23 19.63 7.27
C ASN A 471 -0.06 19.32 5.80
N HIS A 472 -1.15 19.88 5.27
CA HIS A 472 -1.57 19.65 3.89
C HIS A 472 -0.47 19.96 2.88
N GLU A 473 0.24 21.09 3.03
CA GLU A 473 1.34 21.49 2.14
C GLU A 473 2.45 20.44 2.05
N ILE A 474 2.74 19.74 3.16
CA ILE A 474 3.71 18.64 3.17
C ILE A 474 3.12 17.40 2.50
N THR A 475 1.89 17.02 2.85
CA THR A 475 1.28 15.80 2.30
C THR A 475 1.06 15.85 0.79
N ARG A 476 0.89 17.04 0.19
CA ARG A 476 0.78 17.19 -1.26
C ARG A 476 2.00 16.63 -1.99
N PHE A 477 3.21 16.78 -1.45
CA PHE A 477 4.41 16.17 -2.03
C PHE A 477 4.26 14.65 -2.16
N PHE A 478 3.75 13.99 -1.13
CA PHE A 478 3.59 12.53 -1.11
C PHE A 478 2.39 12.04 -1.91
N LEU A 479 1.34 12.86 -2.07
CA LEU A 479 0.07 12.47 -2.70
C LEU A 479 -0.09 12.91 -4.16
N GLU A 480 0.63 13.95 -4.60
CA GLU A 480 0.51 14.53 -5.95
C GLU A 480 1.77 14.31 -6.81
N THR A 481 2.78 13.64 -6.27
CA THR A 481 4.05 13.39 -6.98
C THR A 481 4.55 11.97 -6.76
N MET A 482 5.55 11.56 -7.55
CA MET A 482 6.28 10.32 -7.36
C MET A 482 7.58 10.63 -6.62
N ALA A 483 7.98 9.73 -5.72
CA ALA A 483 9.28 9.82 -5.07
C ALA A 483 10.44 9.65 -6.08
N ILE A 484 11.49 10.45 -5.89
CA ILE A 484 12.81 10.27 -6.47
C ILE A 484 13.63 9.55 -5.41
N ASN A 485 13.72 8.23 -5.54
CA ASN A 485 14.38 7.36 -4.58
C ASN A 485 15.89 7.28 -4.84
N ASP A 486 16.60 6.65 -3.91
CA ASP A 486 18.02 6.28 -4.04
C ASP A 486 18.95 7.46 -4.34
N LEU A 487 18.70 8.62 -3.73
CA LEU A 487 19.61 9.76 -3.87
C LEU A 487 21.00 9.37 -3.35
N LEU A 488 22.03 9.68 -4.14
CA LEU A 488 23.40 9.32 -3.81
C LEU A 488 23.85 10.06 -2.55
N VAL A 489 24.28 9.29 -1.54
CA VAL A 489 24.88 9.82 -0.32
C VAL A 489 26.35 9.41 -0.23
N GLU A 490 27.22 10.41 -0.07
CA GLU A 490 28.65 10.21 0.19
C GLU A 490 28.96 10.43 1.69
N GLY A 491 29.95 9.69 2.19
CA GLY A 491 30.44 9.84 3.57
C GLY A 491 29.73 8.99 4.62
N HIS A 492 28.58 8.37 4.29
CA HIS A 492 27.90 7.44 5.19
C HIS A 492 27.00 6.46 4.42
N SER A 493 27.12 5.16 4.69
CA SER A 493 26.42 4.11 3.93
C SER A 493 25.05 3.72 4.49
N MET A 494 24.75 4.07 5.74
CA MET A 494 23.48 3.73 6.40
C MET A 494 22.51 4.91 6.35
N MET A 495 22.24 5.39 5.14
CA MET A 495 21.38 6.52 4.85
C MET A 495 20.34 6.13 3.81
N ASP A 496 19.10 6.54 4.04
CA ASP A 496 18.01 6.45 3.10
C ASP A 496 17.48 7.85 2.81
N VAL A 497 17.42 8.23 1.53
CA VAL A 497 17.11 9.59 1.12
C VAL A 497 16.27 9.61 -0.15
N SER A 498 15.08 10.19 -0.03
CA SER A 498 14.14 10.40 -1.15
C SER A 498 13.76 11.87 -1.28
N ALA A 499 13.37 12.26 -2.49
CA ALA A 499 12.89 13.61 -2.77
C ALA A 499 11.60 13.65 -3.60
N TRP A 500 10.82 14.71 -3.45
CA TRP A 500 9.55 14.92 -4.15
C TRP A 500 9.50 16.32 -4.73
N LEU A 501 9.36 16.42 -6.05
CA LEU A 501 9.28 17.70 -6.77
C LEU A 501 7.81 18.06 -6.99
N LEU A 502 7.35 19.09 -6.29
CA LEU A 502 6.01 19.66 -6.46
C LEU A 502 6.15 21.12 -6.87
N GLU A 503 5.67 21.45 -8.07
CA GLU A 503 5.69 22.81 -8.61
C GLU A 503 7.10 23.44 -8.62
N ASP A 504 7.35 24.44 -7.79
CA ASP A 504 8.62 25.16 -7.62
C ASP A 504 9.33 24.80 -6.31
N GLN A 505 8.97 23.69 -5.67
CA GLN A 505 9.56 23.22 -4.42
C GLN A 505 10.02 21.77 -4.51
N LEU A 506 11.08 21.45 -3.78
CA LEU A 506 11.58 20.09 -3.58
C LEU A 506 11.53 19.76 -2.09
N LEU A 507 10.77 18.73 -1.71
CA LEU A 507 10.83 18.14 -0.37
C LEU A 507 11.87 17.02 -0.37
N ILE A 508 12.69 16.92 0.68
CA ILE A 508 13.65 15.83 0.88
C ILE A 508 13.42 15.20 2.24
N GLY A 509 13.28 13.88 2.25
CA GLY A 509 13.26 13.03 3.43
C GLY A 509 14.62 12.36 3.61
N ILE A 510 15.26 12.56 4.76
CA ILE A 510 16.60 12.05 5.06
C ILE A 510 16.51 11.19 6.31
N VAL A 511 16.89 9.93 6.21
CA VAL A 511 16.83 8.97 7.31
C VAL A 511 18.19 8.30 7.51
N SER A 512 18.76 8.45 8.71
CA SER A 512 19.86 7.60 9.15
C SER A 512 19.27 6.38 9.83
N PHE A 513 19.49 5.18 9.30
CA PHE A 513 19.09 3.93 9.98
C PHE A 513 20.23 3.31 10.80
N SER A 514 21.33 4.06 11.00
CA SER A 514 22.43 3.65 11.87
C SER A 514 22.03 3.66 13.34
N SER A 515 22.47 2.63 14.07
CA SER A 515 22.37 2.56 15.54
C SER A 515 23.39 3.43 16.27
N THR A 516 24.35 4.01 15.56
CA THR A 516 25.41 4.87 16.12
C THR A 516 25.46 6.21 15.41
N SER A 517 25.86 7.25 16.14
CA SER A 517 26.02 8.60 15.57
C SER A 517 27.33 8.67 14.79
N SER A 518 27.35 9.42 13.69
CA SER A 518 28.55 9.70 12.90
C SER A 518 28.90 11.18 12.99
N GLU A 519 30.19 11.49 13.10
CA GLU A 519 30.74 12.85 12.98
C GLU A 519 31.27 13.14 11.57
N GLN A 520 31.24 12.15 10.67
CA GLN A 520 31.75 12.29 9.31
C GLN A 520 30.85 13.24 8.50
N GLU A 521 31.47 14.15 7.72
CA GLU A 521 30.73 14.98 6.76
C GLU A 521 29.97 14.07 5.79
N MET A 522 28.69 14.36 5.62
CA MET A 522 27.83 13.67 4.67
C MET A 522 27.41 14.61 3.56
N LYS A 523 27.33 14.09 2.34
CA LYS A 523 26.91 14.85 1.15
C LYS A 523 25.81 14.09 0.42
N ILE A 524 24.69 14.75 0.19
CA ILE A 524 23.56 14.22 -0.57
C ILE A 524 23.58 14.92 -1.92
N ILE A 525 23.74 14.15 -2.99
CA ILE A 525 23.79 14.65 -4.35
C ILE A 525 22.36 14.75 -4.90
N LEU A 526 21.92 15.98 -5.18
CA LEU A 526 20.56 16.24 -5.62
C LEU A 526 20.43 16.10 -7.15
N PRO A 527 19.22 15.83 -7.69
CA PRO A 527 19.05 15.61 -9.12
C PRO A 527 19.54 16.79 -9.96
N SER A 528 20.47 16.53 -10.88
CA SER A 528 21.16 17.56 -11.66
C SER A 528 20.25 18.31 -12.65
N ASN A 529 19.12 17.72 -13.01
CA ASN A 529 18.08 18.31 -13.85
C ASN A 529 17.15 19.26 -13.07
N ILE A 530 17.29 19.37 -11.75
CA ILE A 530 16.52 20.27 -10.90
C ILE A 530 17.43 21.41 -10.44
N ALA A 531 17.05 22.64 -10.78
CA ALA A 531 17.83 23.84 -10.43
C ALA A 531 17.43 24.34 -9.04
N ILE A 532 18.15 23.91 -8.00
CA ILE A 532 17.81 24.20 -6.61
C ILE A 532 18.49 25.52 -6.21
N THR A 533 17.71 26.41 -5.58
CA THR A 533 18.13 27.80 -5.30
C THR A 533 18.37 28.08 -3.83
N GLY A 534 17.83 27.27 -2.91
CA GLY A 534 18.05 27.43 -1.48
C GLY A 534 17.18 26.51 -0.63
N ILE A 535 17.54 26.39 0.65
CA ILE A 535 16.73 25.71 1.67
C ILE A 535 15.70 26.71 2.21
N LEU A 536 14.42 26.38 2.10
CA LEU A 536 13.31 27.24 2.57
C LEU A 536 12.94 26.93 4.02
N GLN A 537 12.82 25.64 4.35
CA GLN A 537 12.36 25.18 5.65
C GLN A 537 12.98 23.83 6.00
N GLN A 538 13.08 23.56 7.30
CA GLN A 538 13.29 22.23 7.85
C GLN A 538 12.10 21.88 8.76
N PRO A 539 11.00 21.32 8.23
CA PRO A 539 9.82 20.99 9.04
C PRO A 539 10.11 19.97 10.15
N PHE A 540 11.14 19.15 9.98
CA PHE A 540 11.51 18.13 10.96
C PHE A 540 13.02 17.87 10.99
N GLY A 541 13.53 17.45 12.14
CA GLY A 541 14.93 17.11 12.35
C GLY A 541 15.76 18.23 12.96
N SER A 542 17.02 17.93 13.27
CA SER A 542 17.91 18.84 14.02
C SER A 542 19.28 19.06 13.38
N SER A 543 19.60 18.32 12.33
CA SER A 543 20.88 18.47 11.63
C SER A 543 20.90 19.78 10.86
N TYR A 544 22.06 20.45 10.82
CA TYR A 544 22.24 21.68 10.06
C TYR A 544 22.76 21.37 8.67
N PHE A 545 22.02 21.79 7.65
CA PHE A 545 22.38 21.53 6.26
C PHE A 545 22.81 22.79 5.52
N THR A 546 23.81 22.66 4.66
CA THR A 546 24.25 23.68 3.70
C THR A 546 24.09 23.19 2.28
N LEU A 547 23.68 24.07 1.37
CA LEU A 547 23.54 23.76 -0.06
C LEU A 547 24.64 24.46 -0.86
N VAL A 548 25.43 23.69 -1.61
CA VAL A 548 26.44 24.20 -2.57
C VAL A 548 26.37 23.37 -3.84
N ASP A 549 26.21 24.00 -5.00
CA ASP A 549 26.24 23.33 -6.33
C ASP A 549 25.36 22.07 -6.41
N ASN A 550 24.08 22.17 -6.00
CA ASN A 550 23.13 21.03 -5.93
C ASN A 550 23.57 19.86 -5.02
N THR A 551 24.49 20.12 -4.09
CA THR A 551 24.91 19.17 -3.07
C THR A 551 24.50 19.69 -1.69
N LEU A 552 23.78 18.87 -0.94
CA LEU A 552 23.39 19.16 0.42
C LEU A 552 24.38 18.49 1.38
N SER A 553 25.03 19.28 2.25
CA SER A 553 26.03 18.77 3.21
C SER A 553 25.60 18.98 4.66
N THR A 554 25.98 18.07 5.55
CA THR A 554 25.85 18.20 7.01
C THR A 554 27.10 17.65 7.71
N GLU A 555 27.47 18.25 8.85
CA GLU A 555 28.55 17.78 9.72
C GLU A 555 28.03 16.65 10.63
N GLY A 556 28.04 15.42 10.12
CA GLY A 556 27.58 14.26 10.86
C GLY A 556 26.05 14.15 10.99
N MET A 557 25.63 13.08 11.68
CA MET A 557 24.23 12.78 11.98
C MET A 557 24.11 11.87 13.20
N LYS A 558 23.09 12.10 14.03
CA LYS A 558 22.83 11.24 15.19
C LYS A 558 22.28 9.89 14.75
N ALA A 559 22.47 8.89 15.60
CA ALA A 559 21.84 7.59 15.45
C ALA A 559 20.32 7.74 15.25
N GLN A 560 19.78 7.04 14.25
CA GLN A 560 18.35 6.97 13.94
C GLN A 560 17.71 8.34 13.60
N GLU A 561 18.50 9.36 13.28
CA GLU A 561 17.99 10.71 13.04
C GLU A 561 17.21 10.79 11.71
N VAL A 562 16.12 11.53 11.74
CA VAL A 562 15.28 11.84 10.58
C VAL A 562 15.27 13.36 10.40
N ASN A 563 15.43 13.81 9.16
CA ASN A 563 15.28 15.21 8.78
C ASN A 563 14.35 15.32 7.57
N ILE A 564 13.55 16.38 7.54
CA ILE A 564 12.75 16.76 6.37
C ILE A 564 13.12 18.19 6.02
N LEU A 565 13.40 18.42 4.75
CA LEU A 565 13.73 19.73 4.20
C LEU A 565 12.79 20.09 3.07
N ILE A 566 12.46 21.38 2.96
CA ILE A 566 11.78 21.94 1.79
C ILE A 566 12.72 22.98 1.19
N MET A 567 12.91 22.91 -0.12
CA MET A 567 13.84 23.75 -0.86
C MET A 567 13.15 24.41 -2.04
N SER A 568 13.64 25.59 -2.44
CA SER A 568 13.14 26.33 -3.60
C SER A 568 13.81 25.86 -4.88
N VAL A 569 13.02 25.65 -5.91
CA VAL A 569 13.45 25.24 -7.25
C VAL A 569 13.18 26.38 -8.23
N GLN A 570 14.14 26.67 -9.10
CA GLN A 570 13.92 27.60 -10.19
C GLN A 570 12.99 26.94 -11.23
N PRO A 571 11.87 27.60 -11.62
CA PRO A 571 10.97 27.05 -12.63
C PRO A 571 11.72 26.77 -13.93
N SER A 572 11.57 25.55 -14.46
CA SER A 572 12.10 25.22 -15.79
C SER A 572 11.51 26.16 -16.83
N LYS A 573 12.37 26.82 -17.62
CA LYS A 573 11.94 27.76 -18.68
C LYS A 573 11.20 27.09 -19.84
N ASN A 574 11.04 25.77 -19.84
CA ASN A 574 10.43 24.98 -20.92
C ASN A 574 9.08 24.37 -20.50
N LYS A 575 8.09 25.20 -20.17
CA LYS A 575 6.67 24.84 -20.25
C LYS A 575 5.97 25.81 -21.20
N THR A 576 6.07 25.54 -22.50
CA THR A 576 5.17 26.05 -23.54
C THR A 576 4.67 24.89 -24.34
#